data_AF-A0A4Q6AAN9-F1
#
_entry.id   AF-A0A4Q6AAN9-F1
#
_cell.length_a   1.000
_cell.length_b   1.000
_cell.length_c   1.000
_cell.angle_alpha   90.00
_cell.angle_beta   90.00
_cell.angle_gamma   90.00
#
_symmetry.space_group_name_H-M   'P 1'
#
loop_
_entity.id
_entity.type
_entity.pdbx_description
1 polymer ?
#
loop_
_entity_poly.entity_id
_entity_poly.type
_entity_poly.pdbx_seq_one_letter_code
_entity_poly.pdbx_strand_id
1 'polypeptide(L)'
;VNNLPLNGGAQRFIVAEYFTTFKYRLKNWVNTLAGNGADVDVFDFPLKSTLTDMANGTGGSFNMAWLNHAGMVRDDGGNALPGTAVVTFLENHDTGKEHDKWVTQDWKMGYAYLLFAEGRPCLFYPQYYGITQVDNHNNAVTVTPPSSLKRDIDKLMFIRRTYLGNSMIVLTEQGNPVTDPSPNGTTTFAGDTWNVYAARRQGNGTKSGGILVINNNNSLTRGIWVDNDGSPNGTATSGYSDWKNQVLVNALDTTQKTTVANDGRVHVWAPARGYAIWVRLSEYVGDGIARGVNPVPVAPIPAAPIAEEPAVNSVRAFPNPASNQTTIEFTLAENSSVRLEMFDGNGRLIQVLASGKLNKGKHQREFRSSVNGLYTYRLSFNNEVKTGRVLMNK
;
A
#
# COMPACT_ATOMS: atom_id res chain seq x y z
N VAL A 1 5.11 -8.43 -23.92
CA VAL A 1 5.37 -7.09 -23.33
C VAL A 1 5.66 -6.07 -24.42
N ASN A 2 6.67 -6.29 -25.28
CA ASN A 2 7.14 -5.33 -26.29
C ASN A 2 6.09 -4.91 -27.34
N ASN A 3 5.01 -5.67 -27.51
CA ASN A 3 3.90 -5.33 -28.42
C ASN A 3 2.84 -4.41 -27.78
N LEU A 4 2.95 -4.09 -26.49
CA LEU A 4 2.04 -3.13 -25.86
C LEU A 4 2.35 -1.72 -26.38
N PRO A 5 1.33 -0.93 -26.79
CA PRO A 5 1.59 0.42 -27.27
C PRO A 5 2.33 1.25 -26.21
N LEU A 6 3.23 2.14 -26.61
CA LEU A 6 3.88 3.04 -25.66
C LEU A 6 2.88 4.09 -25.15
N ASN A 7 3.17 4.67 -23.99
CA ASN A 7 2.50 5.86 -23.47
C ASN A 7 3.51 7.01 -23.41
N GLY A 8 3.39 8.00 -24.29
CA GLY A 8 4.34 9.11 -24.36
C GLY A 8 5.79 8.68 -24.69
N GLY A 9 5.95 7.60 -25.47
CA GLY A 9 7.27 7.03 -25.81
C GLY A 9 7.87 6.12 -24.73
N ALA A 10 7.23 5.99 -23.56
CA ALA A 10 7.65 5.09 -22.50
C ALA A 10 6.82 3.80 -22.47
N GLN A 11 7.41 2.71 -22.00
CA GLN A 11 6.67 1.50 -21.70
C GLN A 11 5.63 1.79 -20.60
N ARG A 12 4.44 1.18 -20.71
CA ARG A 12 3.47 1.24 -19.61
C ARG A 12 4.02 0.49 -18.40
N PHE A 13 3.56 0.91 -17.21
CA PHE A 13 3.77 0.15 -15.99
C PHE A 13 3.14 -1.24 -16.13
N ILE A 14 3.92 -2.27 -15.84
CA ILE A 14 3.49 -3.67 -15.88
C ILE A 14 3.99 -4.32 -14.60
N VAL A 15 3.08 -5.02 -13.93
CA VAL A 15 3.40 -5.89 -12.80
C VAL A 15 2.86 -7.28 -13.11
N ALA A 16 3.66 -8.30 -12.82
CA ALA A 16 3.24 -9.69 -12.96
C ALA A 16 2.90 -10.34 -11.62
N GLU A 17 1.87 -11.14 -11.69
CA GLU A 17 1.55 -12.14 -10.68
C GLU A 17 2.29 -13.43 -11.02
N TYR A 18 3.51 -13.56 -10.50
CA TYR A 18 4.21 -14.83 -10.46
C TYR A 18 4.08 -15.37 -9.03
N PHE A 19 3.04 -16.18 -8.80
CA PHE A 19 2.70 -16.68 -7.46
C PHE A 19 3.75 -17.70 -6.97
N THR A 20 4.74 -17.23 -6.21
CA THR A 20 5.79 -18.06 -5.61
C THR A 20 6.48 -17.36 -4.44
N THR A 21 6.84 -18.09 -3.39
CA THR A 21 7.69 -17.60 -2.30
C THR A 21 9.19 -17.80 -2.58
N PHE A 22 9.55 -18.55 -3.63
CA PHE A 22 10.93 -18.71 -4.07
C PHE A 22 11.46 -17.44 -4.74
N LYS A 23 12.20 -16.62 -3.98
CA LYS A 23 12.73 -15.32 -4.42
C LYS A 23 13.56 -15.39 -5.72
N TYR A 24 14.39 -16.42 -5.88
CA TYR A 24 15.20 -16.59 -7.10
C TYR A 24 14.36 -16.71 -8.37
N ARG A 25 13.14 -17.26 -8.30
CA ARG A 25 12.24 -17.37 -9.47
C ARG A 25 11.75 -16.00 -9.90
N LEU A 26 11.40 -15.15 -8.95
CA LEU A 26 10.98 -13.77 -9.19
C LEU A 26 12.12 -12.95 -9.80
N LYS A 27 13.31 -12.97 -9.16
CA LYS A 27 14.50 -12.28 -9.67
C LYS A 27 14.87 -12.73 -11.09
N ASN A 28 14.98 -14.03 -11.32
CA ASN A 28 15.38 -14.56 -12.62
C ASN A 28 14.36 -14.20 -13.71
N TRP A 29 13.06 -14.21 -13.37
CA TRP A 29 12.02 -13.84 -14.31
C TRP A 29 12.10 -12.36 -14.70
N VAL A 30 12.21 -11.44 -13.73
CA VAL A 30 12.39 -10.00 -13.99
C VAL A 30 13.62 -9.74 -14.84
N ASN A 31 14.78 -10.31 -14.46
CA ASN A 31 16.03 -10.10 -15.17
C ASN A 31 16.02 -10.69 -16.59
N THR A 32 15.34 -11.83 -16.80
CA THR A 32 15.19 -12.42 -18.14
C THR A 32 14.37 -11.52 -19.04
N LEU A 33 13.29 -10.93 -18.53
CA LEU A 33 12.46 -9.99 -19.30
C LEU A 33 13.21 -8.69 -19.60
N ALA A 34 13.96 -8.16 -18.63
CA ALA A 34 14.82 -7.00 -18.84
C ALA A 34 15.89 -7.28 -19.92
N GLY A 35 16.51 -8.46 -19.91
CA GLY A 35 17.44 -8.90 -20.97
C GLY A 35 16.80 -9.01 -22.35
N ASN A 36 15.49 -9.22 -22.42
CA ASN A 36 14.69 -9.23 -23.65
C ASN A 36 14.08 -7.85 -23.99
N GLY A 37 14.49 -6.78 -23.29
CA GLY A 37 14.06 -5.41 -23.54
C GLY A 37 12.72 -5.01 -22.95
N ALA A 38 12.20 -5.77 -21.97
CA ALA A 38 10.94 -5.50 -21.28
C ALA A 38 11.16 -5.07 -19.83
N ASP A 39 10.53 -3.97 -19.40
CA ASP A 39 10.56 -3.50 -18.02
C ASP A 39 9.35 -4.04 -17.24
N VAL A 40 9.52 -5.01 -16.35
CA VAL A 40 8.38 -5.62 -15.65
C VAL A 40 8.65 -5.83 -14.18
N ASP A 41 7.69 -5.36 -13.36
CA ASP A 41 7.69 -5.51 -11.92
C ASP A 41 7.03 -6.83 -11.50
N VAL A 42 7.24 -7.23 -10.24
CA VAL A 42 6.60 -8.42 -9.65
C VAL A 42 5.88 -8.11 -8.35
N PHE A 43 4.79 -8.84 -8.09
CA PHE A 43 4.19 -8.88 -6.76
C PHE A 43 5.08 -9.64 -5.76
N ASP A 44 5.30 -9.05 -4.58
CA ASP A 44 6.17 -9.58 -3.53
C ASP A 44 5.47 -10.63 -2.64
N PHE A 45 5.19 -11.80 -3.21
CA PHE A 45 4.66 -12.95 -2.47
C PHE A 45 5.54 -13.40 -1.29
N PRO A 46 6.89 -13.38 -1.38
CA PRO A 46 7.76 -13.63 -0.23
C PRO A 46 7.46 -12.69 0.95
N LEU A 47 7.36 -11.38 0.70
CA LEU A 47 7.02 -10.41 1.75
C LEU A 47 5.62 -10.65 2.30
N LYS A 48 4.63 -10.89 1.42
CA LYS A 48 3.25 -11.19 1.84
C LYS A 48 3.21 -12.36 2.82
N SER A 49 3.96 -13.44 2.54
CA SER A 49 4.06 -14.60 3.43
C SER A 49 4.58 -14.19 4.80
N THR A 50 5.73 -13.51 4.86
CA THR A 50 6.34 -13.08 6.12
C THR A 50 5.44 -12.13 6.92
N LEU A 51 4.74 -11.20 6.26
CA LEU A 51 3.82 -10.29 6.92
C LEU A 51 2.56 -11.01 7.43
N THR A 52 2.11 -12.07 6.74
CA THR A 52 1.01 -12.93 7.21
C THR A 52 1.41 -13.63 8.50
N ASP A 53 2.61 -14.23 8.53
CA ASP A 53 3.14 -14.92 9.71
C ASP A 53 3.34 -13.95 10.89
N MET A 54 3.84 -12.74 10.64
CA MET A 54 4.02 -11.70 11.66
C MET A 54 2.69 -11.26 12.28
N ALA A 55 1.71 -10.99 11.41
CA ALA A 55 0.41 -10.48 11.83
C ALA A 55 -0.37 -11.56 12.58
N ASN A 56 -0.43 -12.78 12.04
CA ASN A 56 -1.19 -13.88 12.63
C ASN A 56 -0.46 -14.56 13.79
N GLY A 57 0.85 -14.37 13.92
CA GLY A 57 1.65 -14.93 15.00
C GLY A 57 1.52 -14.17 16.32
N THR A 58 1.92 -14.84 17.40
CA THR A 58 2.09 -14.25 18.73
C THR A 58 3.53 -13.77 18.93
N GLY A 59 3.78 -12.99 19.98
CA GLY A 59 5.14 -12.61 20.38
C GLY A 59 6.07 -13.80 20.68
N GLY A 60 5.53 -14.99 20.93
CA GLY A 60 6.33 -16.22 21.11
C GLY A 60 6.59 -16.99 19.82
N SER A 61 5.85 -16.74 18.73
CA SER A 61 5.88 -17.57 17.52
C SER A 61 6.49 -16.90 16.29
N PHE A 62 6.66 -15.57 16.32
CA PHE A 62 7.31 -14.83 15.24
C PHE A 62 8.48 -14.03 15.81
N ASN A 63 9.68 -14.27 15.27
CA ASN A 63 10.86 -13.47 15.60
C ASN A 63 10.89 -12.23 14.70
N MET A 64 10.80 -11.04 15.28
CA MET A 64 10.79 -9.78 14.54
C MET A 64 12.05 -9.52 13.72
N ALA A 65 13.19 -10.14 14.07
CA ALA A 65 14.40 -10.10 13.27
C ALA A 65 14.24 -10.78 11.89
N TRP A 66 13.23 -11.62 11.67
CA TRP A 66 12.93 -12.17 10.34
C TRP A 66 12.50 -11.09 9.33
N LEU A 67 12.08 -9.92 9.81
CA LEU A 67 11.81 -8.77 8.94
C LEU A 67 13.10 -8.11 8.41
N ASN A 68 14.29 -8.43 8.94
CA ASN A 68 15.58 -7.84 8.54
C ASN A 68 15.91 -8.05 7.05
N HIS A 69 15.44 -9.16 6.47
CA HIS A 69 15.66 -9.48 5.05
C HIS A 69 14.40 -10.01 4.36
N ALA A 70 13.23 -9.60 4.88
CA ALA A 70 11.94 -10.03 4.33
C ALA A 70 11.66 -9.42 2.96
N GLY A 71 11.00 -10.20 2.10
CA GLY A 71 10.61 -9.77 0.76
C GLY A 71 11.72 -9.78 -0.28
N MET A 72 11.41 -9.21 -1.44
CA MET A 72 12.31 -9.08 -2.59
C MET A 72 13.24 -7.87 -2.48
N VAL A 73 12.78 -6.76 -1.87
CA VAL A 73 13.59 -5.51 -1.87
C VAL A 73 14.82 -5.63 -0.97
N ARG A 74 14.67 -6.33 0.15
CA ARG A 74 15.69 -6.40 1.22
C ARG A 74 16.34 -7.75 1.41
N ASP A 75 16.15 -8.64 0.45
CA ASP A 75 16.83 -9.93 0.47
C ASP A 75 18.35 -9.74 0.50
N ASP A 76 19.01 -10.41 1.43
CA ASP A 76 20.48 -10.48 1.55
C ASP A 76 21.05 -11.78 0.96
N GLY A 77 20.19 -12.76 0.65
CA GLY A 77 20.54 -14.04 0.03
C GLY A 77 20.86 -13.97 -1.47
N GLY A 78 21.14 -12.78 -2.01
CA GLY A 78 21.50 -12.56 -3.41
C GLY A 78 20.35 -12.58 -4.40
N ASN A 79 19.09 -12.60 -3.94
CA ASN A 79 17.88 -12.58 -4.76
C ASN A 79 17.14 -11.25 -4.76
N ALA A 80 17.77 -10.18 -4.26
CA ALA A 80 17.16 -8.86 -4.21
C ALA A 80 16.77 -8.32 -5.60
N LEU A 81 15.67 -7.55 -5.62
CA LEU A 81 15.28 -6.69 -6.73
C LEU A 81 15.21 -5.24 -6.25
N PRO A 82 15.47 -4.24 -7.11
CA PRO A 82 15.32 -2.85 -6.73
C PRO A 82 13.87 -2.56 -6.34
N GLY A 83 13.64 -1.70 -5.35
CA GLY A 83 12.28 -1.34 -4.91
C GLY A 83 11.41 -0.73 -6.02
N THR A 84 12.01 -0.23 -7.10
CA THR A 84 11.28 0.25 -8.28
C THR A 84 10.65 -0.85 -9.11
N ALA A 85 11.10 -2.10 -8.96
CA ALA A 85 10.67 -3.30 -9.70
C ALA A 85 9.77 -4.24 -8.85
N VAL A 86 9.33 -3.79 -7.67
CA VAL A 86 8.61 -4.62 -6.71
C VAL A 86 7.32 -3.94 -6.27
N VAL A 87 6.20 -4.63 -6.46
CA VAL A 87 4.90 -4.26 -5.91
C VAL A 87 4.64 -5.08 -4.66
N THR A 88 4.67 -4.42 -3.52
CA THR A 88 4.43 -5.06 -2.22
C THR A 88 2.93 -5.04 -1.92
N PHE A 89 2.43 -6.05 -1.22
CA PHE A 89 1.01 -6.14 -0.86
C PHE A 89 0.84 -6.97 0.42
N LEU A 90 -0.28 -6.77 1.13
CA LEU A 90 -0.61 -7.56 2.33
C LEU A 90 -1.58 -8.70 1.99
N GLU A 91 -2.50 -8.46 1.06
CA GLU A 91 -3.53 -9.40 0.62
C GLU A 91 -3.95 -9.09 -0.81
N ASN A 92 -4.45 -10.07 -1.55
CA ASN A 92 -5.04 -9.85 -2.86
C ASN A 92 -6.31 -10.69 -3.04
N HIS A 93 -6.88 -10.64 -4.25
CA HIS A 93 -8.11 -11.35 -4.57
C HIS A 93 -7.97 -12.87 -4.65
N ASP A 94 -6.77 -13.43 -4.68
CA ASP A 94 -6.53 -14.88 -4.70
C ASP A 94 -6.21 -15.40 -3.31
N THR A 95 -5.32 -14.73 -2.58
CA THR A 95 -5.05 -15.07 -1.17
C THR A 95 -6.24 -14.72 -0.28
N GLY A 96 -7.05 -13.73 -0.65
CA GLY A 96 -8.29 -13.35 0.03
C GLY A 96 -9.48 -14.30 -0.19
N LYS A 97 -9.35 -15.32 -1.04
CA LYS A 97 -10.40 -16.35 -1.24
C LYS A 97 -10.28 -17.54 -0.29
N GLU A 98 -9.09 -17.81 0.24
CA GLU A 98 -8.79 -19.05 0.96
C GLU A 98 -8.25 -18.73 2.36
N HIS A 99 -8.96 -19.22 3.38
CA HIS A 99 -8.74 -18.83 4.78
C HIS A 99 -7.38 -19.19 5.36
N ASP A 100 -6.71 -20.21 4.83
CA ASP A 100 -5.35 -20.61 5.21
C ASP A 100 -4.30 -19.58 4.80
N LYS A 101 -4.64 -18.61 3.94
CA LYS A 101 -3.75 -17.56 3.45
C LYS A 101 -4.07 -16.18 4.02
N TRP A 102 -5.16 -16.01 4.76
CA TRP A 102 -5.59 -14.68 5.22
C TRP A 102 -4.68 -14.10 6.28
N VAL A 103 -4.53 -12.78 6.27
CA VAL A 103 -4.28 -12.03 7.50
C VAL A 103 -5.57 -11.98 8.31
N THR A 104 -5.54 -12.50 9.54
CA THR A 104 -6.71 -12.68 10.41
C THR A 104 -6.70 -11.84 11.68
N GLN A 105 -5.56 -11.22 11.99
CA GLN A 105 -5.42 -10.28 13.09
C GLN A 105 -4.30 -9.27 12.79
N ASP A 106 -4.19 -8.21 13.60
CA ASP A 106 -3.10 -7.24 13.53
C ASP A 106 -2.80 -6.65 12.14
N TRP A 107 -3.80 -6.53 11.26
CA TRP A 107 -3.66 -5.94 9.91
C TRP A 107 -2.87 -4.63 9.90
N LYS A 108 -3.09 -3.80 10.92
CA LYS A 108 -2.40 -2.51 11.12
C LYS A 108 -0.87 -2.65 11.17
N MET A 109 -0.33 -3.75 11.72
CA MET A 109 1.11 -4.02 11.77
C MET A 109 1.65 -4.38 10.37
N GLY A 110 0.92 -5.22 9.63
CA GLY A 110 1.25 -5.55 8.24
C GLY A 110 1.26 -4.32 7.33
N TYR A 111 0.22 -3.49 7.42
CA TYR A 111 0.16 -2.23 6.68
C TYR A 111 1.20 -1.21 7.14
N ALA A 112 1.56 -1.17 8.43
CA ALA A 112 2.61 -0.30 8.92
C ALA A 112 3.96 -0.61 8.29
N TYR A 113 4.34 -1.89 8.19
CA TYR A 113 5.53 -2.28 7.43
C TYR A 113 5.38 -1.91 5.95
N LEU A 114 4.28 -2.33 5.33
CA LEU A 114 4.03 -2.21 3.88
C LEU A 114 4.13 -0.74 3.40
N LEU A 115 3.48 0.18 4.11
CA LEU A 115 3.44 1.60 3.75
C LEU A 115 4.69 2.36 4.20
N PHE A 116 5.47 1.80 5.12
CA PHE A 116 6.74 2.39 5.54
C PHE A 116 7.92 1.97 4.66
N ALA A 117 7.97 0.72 4.22
CA ALA A 117 9.10 0.13 3.50
C ALA A 117 9.27 0.69 2.07
N GLU A 118 10.40 0.34 1.45
CA GLU A 118 10.64 0.52 0.02
C GLU A 118 9.71 -0.40 -0.81
N GLY A 119 9.62 -0.14 -2.11
CA GLY A 119 8.65 -0.81 -2.99
C GLY A 119 7.44 0.06 -3.33
N ARG A 120 6.59 -0.48 -4.19
CA ARG A 120 5.29 0.11 -4.57
C ARG A 120 4.17 -0.61 -3.80
N PRO A 121 3.65 -0.06 -2.69
CA PRO A 121 2.61 -0.74 -1.92
C PRO A 121 1.27 -0.74 -2.67
N CYS A 122 0.63 -1.91 -2.74
CA CYS A 122 -0.69 -2.13 -3.29
C CYS A 122 -1.67 -2.47 -2.15
N LEU A 123 -2.74 -1.68 -2.02
CA LEU A 123 -3.76 -1.87 -0.99
C LEU A 123 -4.83 -2.85 -1.48
N PHE A 124 -5.28 -3.72 -0.59
CA PHE A 124 -6.41 -4.60 -0.87
C PHE A 124 -7.75 -3.92 -0.54
N TYR A 125 -8.63 -3.85 -1.53
CA TYR A 125 -9.90 -3.12 -1.43
C TYR A 125 -10.78 -3.63 -0.27
N PRO A 126 -11.02 -4.93 -0.09
CA PRO A 126 -11.81 -5.43 1.05
C PRO A 126 -11.25 -5.03 2.41
N GLN A 127 -9.93 -5.10 2.60
CA GLN A 127 -9.31 -4.70 3.87
C GLN A 127 -9.43 -3.20 4.13
N TYR A 128 -9.26 -2.36 3.11
CA TYR A 128 -9.40 -0.91 3.24
C TYR A 128 -10.84 -0.46 3.52
N TYR A 129 -11.84 -1.11 2.90
CA TYR A 129 -13.26 -0.77 3.08
C TYR A 129 -13.98 -1.60 4.17
N GLY A 130 -13.27 -2.47 4.89
CA GLY A 130 -13.86 -3.28 5.97
C GLY A 130 -14.86 -4.32 5.47
N ILE A 131 -14.67 -4.84 4.26
CA ILE A 131 -15.55 -5.84 3.66
C ILE A 131 -15.17 -7.23 4.21
N THR A 132 -16.17 -7.94 4.73
CA THR A 132 -16.03 -9.33 5.18
C THR A 132 -15.63 -10.23 4.02
N GLN A 133 -14.53 -10.95 4.19
CA GLN A 133 -14.11 -12.01 3.29
C GLN A 133 -14.76 -13.32 3.75
N VAL A 134 -15.16 -14.13 2.78
CA VAL A 134 -15.81 -15.44 2.97
C VAL A 134 -14.96 -16.46 2.23
N ASP A 135 -14.67 -17.58 2.89
CA ASP A 135 -13.85 -18.62 2.30
C ASP A 135 -14.57 -19.28 1.11
N ASN A 136 -13.82 -19.53 0.04
CA ASN A 136 -14.36 -20.03 -1.23
C ASN A 136 -14.86 -21.49 -1.14
N HIS A 137 -14.37 -22.28 -0.18
CA HIS A 137 -14.72 -23.69 -0.01
C HIS A 137 -15.61 -23.92 1.22
N ASN A 138 -15.70 -22.96 2.14
CA ASN A 138 -16.51 -23.03 3.35
C ASN A 138 -17.10 -21.66 3.73
N ASN A 139 -18.34 -21.40 3.33
CA ASN A 139 -19.00 -20.12 3.58
C ASN A 139 -19.24 -19.77 5.07
N ALA A 140 -19.03 -20.73 5.99
CA ALA A 140 -19.07 -20.47 7.43
C ALA A 140 -17.77 -19.83 7.95
N VAL A 141 -16.66 -19.95 7.21
CA VAL A 141 -15.38 -19.34 7.57
C VAL A 141 -15.30 -17.95 6.97
N THR A 142 -15.20 -16.94 7.83
CA THR A 142 -15.17 -15.54 7.43
C THR A 142 -14.12 -14.76 8.22
N VAL A 143 -13.64 -13.66 7.65
CA VAL A 143 -12.78 -12.71 8.35
C VAL A 143 -13.19 -11.28 8.00
N THR A 144 -13.27 -10.42 9.02
CA THR A 144 -13.65 -9.01 8.85
C THR A 144 -12.56 -8.12 9.43
N PRO A 145 -11.97 -7.21 8.65
CA PRO A 145 -11.03 -6.23 9.17
C PRO A 145 -11.71 -5.30 10.18
N PRO A 146 -11.00 -4.81 11.22
CA PRO A 146 -11.59 -3.91 12.20
C PRO A 146 -11.95 -2.57 11.55
N SER A 147 -13.03 -1.94 12.01
CA SER A 147 -13.49 -0.64 11.48
C SER A 147 -12.47 0.50 11.62
N SER A 148 -11.44 0.35 12.47
CA SER A 148 -10.34 1.30 12.58
C SER A 148 -9.34 1.22 11.44
N LEU A 149 -9.27 0.08 10.73
CA LEU A 149 -8.17 -0.21 9.82
C LEU A 149 -8.06 0.81 8.70
N LYS A 150 -9.20 1.28 8.14
CA LYS A 150 -9.20 2.33 7.13
C LYS A 150 -8.48 3.59 7.62
N ARG A 151 -8.80 4.03 8.83
CA ARG A 151 -8.17 5.21 9.45
C ARG A 151 -6.69 5.00 9.69
N ASP A 152 -6.31 3.79 10.11
CA ASP A 152 -4.90 3.43 10.31
C ASP A 152 -4.13 3.49 8.98
N ILE A 153 -4.70 2.96 7.89
CA ILE A 153 -4.13 3.03 6.54
C ILE A 153 -4.05 4.48 6.02
N ASP A 154 -5.09 5.29 6.23
CA ASP A 154 -5.11 6.70 5.82
C ASP A 154 -3.95 7.49 6.46
N LYS A 155 -3.71 7.25 7.76
CA LYS A 155 -2.58 7.86 8.49
C LYS A 155 -1.24 7.37 7.97
N LEU A 156 -1.10 6.07 7.70
CA LEU A 156 0.13 5.51 7.14
C LEU A 156 0.42 6.05 5.73
N MET A 157 -0.61 6.22 4.88
CA MET A 157 -0.48 6.88 3.58
C MET A 157 -0.06 8.34 3.71
N PHE A 158 -0.65 9.08 4.67
CA PHE A 158 -0.25 10.44 5.00
C PHE A 158 1.23 10.49 5.41
N ILE A 159 1.67 9.59 6.28
CA ILE A 159 3.07 9.53 6.72
C ILE A 159 3.98 9.21 5.54
N ARG A 160 3.63 8.22 4.72
CA ARG A 160 4.41 7.84 3.53
C ARG A 160 4.62 9.01 2.60
N ARG A 161 3.55 9.71 2.19
CA ARG A 161 3.65 10.87 1.27
C ARG A 161 4.43 12.03 1.88
N THR A 162 4.36 12.22 3.19
CA THR A 162 4.89 13.42 3.85
C THR A 162 6.36 13.26 4.19
N TYR A 163 6.75 12.10 4.74
CA TYR A 163 8.07 11.91 5.34
C TYR A 163 8.96 10.95 4.57
N LEU A 164 8.39 9.91 3.95
CA LEU A 164 9.16 8.73 3.58
C LEU A 164 9.61 8.80 2.12
N GLY A 165 10.86 8.45 1.89
CA GLY A 165 11.50 8.41 0.58
C GLY A 165 12.84 7.71 0.65
N ASN A 166 13.41 7.41 -0.53
CA ASN A 166 14.74 6.83 -0.70
C ASN A 166 14.94 5.54 0.12
N SER A 167 16.18 5.24 0.51
CA SER A 167 16.56 3.97 1.13
C SER A 167 15.90 3.73 2.50
N MET A 168 15.93 2.48 2.94
CA MET A 168 15.60 2.07 4.30
C MET A 168 16.79 1.35 4.96
N ILE A 169 17.04 1.65 6.24
CA ILE A 169 17.98 0.91 7.10
C ILE A 169 17.24 0.25 8.26
N VAL A 170 17.80 -0.84 8.76
CA VAL A 170 17.19 -1.67 9.81
C VAL A 170 17.89 -1.44 11.13
N LEU A 171 17.37 -0.55 11.95
CA LEU A 171 18.02 -0.15 13.19
C LEU A 171 18.18 -1.32 14.19
N THR A 172 17.23 -2.25 14.18
CA THR A 172 17.31 -3.50 14.98
C THR A 172 18.32 -4.52 14.47
N GLU A 173 18.98 -4.26 13.35
CA GLU A 173 20.02 -5.12 12.77
C GLU A 173 21.40 -4.43 12.84
N GLN A 174 21.49 -3.20 12.33
CA GLN A 174 22.75 -2.47 12.19
C GLN A 174 22.91 -1.29 13.16
N GLY A 175 21.88 -0.94 13.93
CA GLY A 175 21.87 0.23 14.81
C GLY A 175 22.21 -0.08 16.26
N ASN A 176 23.13 -1.02 16.52
CA ASN A 176 23.54 -1.43 17.88
C ASN A 176 22.36 -1.58 18.87
N PRO A 177 21.41 -2.49 18.58
CA PRO A 177 20.19 -2.63 19.36
C PRO A 177 20.47 -3.05 20.82
N VAL A 178 20.01 -2.24 21.78
CA VAL A 178 20.09 -2.53 23.22
C VAL A 178 18.70 -2.38 23.84
N THR A 179 18.24 -3.38 24.61
CA THR A 179 17.01 -3.23 25.39
C THR A 179 17.18 -2.32 26.58
N ASP A 180 16.09 -1.69 27.00
CA ASP A 180 15.98 -1.19 28.37
C ASP A 180 16.40 -2.29 29.36
N PRO A 181 17.01 -1.94 30.51
CA PRO A 181 17.18 -2.89 31.59
C PRO A 181 15.82 -3.52 31.87
N SER A 182 15.78 -4.87 31.87
CA SER A 182 14.60 -5.64 32.22
C SER A 182 13.92 -5.02 33.46
N PRO A 183 12.58 -4.82 33.47
CA PRO A 183 11.86 -4.41 34.68
C PRO A 183 12.13 -5.33 35.88
N ASN A 184 12.73 -6.51 35.64
CA ASN A 184 13.02 -7.55 36.61
C ASN A 184 14.53 -7.74 36.91
N GLY A 185 15.39 -6.79 36.55
CA GLY A 185 16.79 -6.77 37.04
C GLY A 185 17.72 -7.87 36.53
N THR A 186 17.42 -8.49 35.38
CA THR A 186 18.32 -9.47 34.75
C THR A 186 19.33 -8.77 33.83
N THR A 187 20.62 -9.03 34.04
CA THR A 187 21.78 -8.33 33.44
C THR A 187 22.22 -8.81 32.05
N THR A 188 21.40 -9.56 31.34
CA THR A 188 21.70 -10.00 29.96
C THR A 188 21.02 -9.10 28.93
N PHE A 189 21.78 -8.12 28.42
CA PHE A 189 21.35 -7.13 27.42
C PHE A 189 21.46 -7.68 25.98
N ALA A 190 20.69 -8.72 25.66
CA ALA A 190 20.35 -8.98 24.26
C ALA A 190 19.11 -8.13 23.93
N GLY A 191 19.20 -7.23 22.93
CA GLY A 191 18.05 -6.43 22.51
C GLY A 191 16.82 -7.31 22.25
N ASP A 192 15.62 -6.79 22.51
CA ASP A 192 14.31 -7.46 22.34
C ASP A 192 13.97 -7.43 20.85
N THR A 193 14.96 -7.69 20.01
CA THR A 193 14.84 -7.85 18.56
C THR A 193 13.98 -9.06 18.21
N TRP A 194 13.72 -9.93 19.20
CA TRP A 194 12.69 -10.95 19.12
C TRP A 194 11.29 -10.33 18.99
N ASN A 195 10.94 -9.34 19.82
CA ASN A 195 9.60 -8.73 19.79
C ASN A 195 9.50 -7.35 19.14
N VAL A 196 10.62 -6.68 18.89
CA VAL A 196 10.68 -5.31 18.39
C VAL A 196 11.46 -5.27 17.09
N TYR A 197 10.84 -4.71 16.05
CA TYR A 197 11.51 -4.33 14.81
C TYR A 197 11.54 -2.82 14.70
N ALA A 198 12.69 -2.24 14.38
CA ALA A 198 12.81 -0.82 14.10
C ALA A 198 13.61 -0.58 12.82
N ALA A 199 13.11 0.33 11.98
CA ALA A 199 13.75 0.70 10.72
C ALA A 199 13.56 2.18 10.45
N ARG A 200 14.50 2.79 9.74
CA ARG A 200 14.46 4.21 9.36
C ARG A 200 14.42 4.38 7.85
N ARG A 201 13.59 5.29 7.38
CA ARG A 201 13.65 5.81 6.00
C ARG A 201 14.50 7.06 5.95
N GLN A 202 15.29 7.19 4.88
CA GLN A 202 16.20 8.30 4.67
C GLN A 202 15.49 9.66 4.52
N GLY A 203 14.26 9.65 4.01
CA GLY A 203 13.47 10.85 3.78
C GLY A 203 13.31 11.17 2.29
N ASN A 204 12.54 12.20 1.98
CA ASN A 204 12.11 12.51 0.60
C ASN A 204 12.75 13.80 0.03
N GLY A 205 13.84 14.27 0.64
CA GLY A 205 14.53 15.51 0.27
C GLY A 205 13.90 16.79 0.85
N THR A 206 12.63 16.75 1.26
CA THR A 206 11.97 17.85 1.99
C THR A 206 11.89 17.56 3.49
N LYS A 207 11.65 16.29 3.85
CA LYS A 207 11.63 15.79 5.22
C LYS A 207 12.74 14.75 5.40
N SER A 208 13.28 14.68 6.61
CA SER A 208 14.40 13.81 6.96
C SER A 208 14.01 12.35 7.23
N GLY A 209 12.79 11.94 6.87
CA GLY A 209 12.32 10.57 7.05
C GLY A 209 11.62 10.33 8.39
N GLY A 210 11.60 9.07 8.80
CA GLY A 210 10.94 8.59 10.01
C GLY A 210 11.48 7.24 10.44
N ILE A 211 11.28 6.88 11.71
CA ILE A 211 11.59 5.56 12.28
C ILE A 211 10.29 4.82 12.54
N LEU A 212 10.09 3.68 11.89
CA LEU A 212 9.03 2.72 12.23
C LEU A 212 9.50 1.87 13.40
N VAL A 213 8.59 1.64 14.35
CA VAL A 213 8.72 0.58 15.35
C VAL A 213 7.50 -0.32 15.25
N ILE A 214 7.70 -1.63 15.18
CA ILE A 214 6.64 -2.64 15.29
C ILE A 214 6.95 -3.50 16.51
N ASN A 215 5.94 -3.71 17.36
CA ASN A 215 6.04 -4.53 18.57
C ASN A 215 5.01 -5.67 18.50
N ASN A 216 5.51 -6.90 18.47
CA ASN A 216 4.68 -8.11 18.43
C ASN A 216 4.48 -8.75 19.82
N ASN A 217 5.00 -8.13 20.89
CA ASN A 217 4.75 -8.62 22.24
C ASN A 217 3.24 -8.61 22.54
N ASN A 218 2.75 -9.70 23.13
CA ASN A 218 1.31 -9.94 23.30
C ASN A 218 0.61 -8.92 24.22
N SER A 219 1.31 -8.39 25.23
CA SER A 219 0.67 -7.60 26.28
C SER A 219 1.47 -6.38 26.73
N LEU A 220 2.77 -6.32 26.42
CA LEU A 220 3.64 -5.25 26.90
C LEU A 220 4.00 -4.29 25.78
N THR A 221 3.95 -2.99 26.10
CA THR A 221 4.70 -1.99 25.34
C THR A 221 6.18 -2.34 25.42
N ARG A 222 6.83 -2.47 24.27
CA ARG A 222 8.26 -2.75 24.15
C ARG A 222 8.92 -1.68 23.31
N GLY A 223 10.18 -1.42 23.62
CA GLY A 223 11.02 -0.45 22.94
C GLY A 223 12.45 -0.96 22.87
N ILE A 224 13.27 -0.19 22.16
CA ILE A 224 14.67 -0.51 21.95
C ILE A 224 15.48 0.77 21.81
N TRP A 225 16.69 0.76 22.37
CA TRP A 225 17.71 1.75 22.08
C TRP A 225 18.44 1.36 20.81
N VAL A 226 18.54 2.31 19.89
CA VAL A 226 19.23 2.14 18.62
C VAL A 226 19.98 3.40 18.23
N ASP A 227 21.07 3.25 17.49
CA ASP A 227 21.69 4.33 16.73
C ASP A 227 20.74 4.76 15.61
N ASN A 228 20.30 6.01 15.65
CA ASN A 228 19.25 6.51 14.76
C ASN A 228 19.62 6.44 13.27
N ASP A 229 20.90 6.42 12.94
CA ASP A 229 21.47 6.42 11.58
C ASP A 229 22.10 5.07 11.19
N GLY A 230 21.90 4.03 12.01
CA GLY A 230 22.38 2.68 11.75
C GLY A 230 23.90 2.57 11.72
N SER A 231 24.60 3.38 12.52
CA SER A 231 26.07 3.45 12.60
C SER A 231 26.63 2.48 13.64
N PRO A 232 27.05 1.25 13.29
CA PRO A 232 27.64 0.35 14.27
C PRO A 232 28.91 0.92 14.92
N ASN A 233 29.63 1.83 14.24
CA ASN A 233 30.92 2.39 14.65
C ASN A 233 30.93 3.94 14.77
N GLY A 234 29.77 4.57 14.95
CA GLY A 234 29.66 6.03 15.11
C GLY A 234 29.83 6.89 13.84
N THR A 235 29.88 6.27 12.65
CA THR A 235 29.85 6.97 11.35
C THR A 235 28.50 6.75 10.67
N ALA A 236 27.73 7.83 10.50
CA ALA A 236 26.40 7.86 9.89
C ALA A 236 26.34 7.07 8.57
N THR A 237 25.32 6.22 8.41
CA THR A 237 25.03 5.62 7.11
C THR A 237 24.83 6.73 6.07
N SER A 238 25.55 6.63 4.94
CA SER A 238 25.54 7.66 3.90
C SER A 238 24.11 8.03 3.48
N GLY A 239 23.85 9.33 3.40
CA GLY A 239 22.58 9.89 2.97
C GLY A 239 21.53 10.09 4.06
N TYR A 240 21.76 9.60 5.29
CA TYR A 240 20.87 9.85 6.44
C TYR A 240 21.25 11.15 7.14
N SER A 241 20.27 12.02 7.38
CA SER A 241 20.50 13.27 8.11
C SER A 241 20.83 12.99 9.58
N ASP A 242 21.80 13.72 10.13
CA ASP A 242 22.11 13.67 11.56
C ASP A 242 20.93 14.18 12.40
N TRP A 243 20.47 13.37 13.35
CA TRP A 243 19.40 13.73 14.29
C TRP A 243 19.91 13.93 15.72
N LYS A 244 21.22 13.95 15.98
CA LYS A 244 21.76 14.22 17.32
C LYS A 244 21.17 15.49 17.92
N ASN A 245 20.76 15.38 19.19
CA ASN A 245 20.09 16.43 19.97
C ASN A 245 18.73 16.89 19.41
N GLN A 246 18.16 16.21 18.41
CA GLN A 246 16.82 16.50 17.92
C GLN A 246 15.76 15.78 18.75
N VAL A 247 14.61 16.42 18.92
CA VAL A 247 13.43 15.81 19.52
C VAL A 247 12.64 15.09 18.43
N LEU A 248 12.29 13.83 18.67
CA LEU A 248 11.36 13.05 17.86
C LEU A 248 9.98 13.05 18.53
N VAL A 249 8.94 12.95 17.71
CA VAL A 249 7.54 12.82 18.13
C VAL A 249 6.92 11.63 17.41
N ASN A 250 6.08 10.87 18.12
CA ASN A 250 5.28 9.84 17.47
C ASN A 250 4.18 10.53 16.62
N ALA A 251 4.23 10.34 15.31
CA ALA A 251 3.29 10.94 14.36
C ALA A 251 1.83 10.50 14.59
N LEU A 252 1.64 9.37 15.27
CA LEU A 252 0.32 8.80 15.57
C LEU A 252 -0.19 9.22 16.96
N ASP A 253 0.70 9.63 17.87
CA ASP A 253 0.41 10.11 19.22
C ASP A 253 1.43 11.18 19.65
N THR A 254 1.07 12.44 19.46
CA THR A 254 1.96 13.59 19.70
C THR A 254 2.24 13.87 21.18
N THR A 255 1.58 13.17 22.09
CA THR A 255 1.93 13.21 23.51
C THR A 255 3.27 12.51 23.76
N GLN A 256 3.62 11.53 22.93
CA GLN A 256 4.86 10.76 23.02
C GLN A 256 6.00 11.47 22.29
N LYS A 257 7.08 11.74 23.01
CA LYS A 257 8.30 12.37 22.51
C LYS A 257 9.53 11.67 23.08
N THR A 258 10.62 11.70 22.34
CA THR A 258 11.93 11.18 22.74
C THR A 258 13.01 12.06 22.15
N THR A 259 14.20 12.07 22.72
CA THR A 259 15.32 12.89 22.23
C THR A 259 16.44 11.98 21.77
N VAL A 260 16.96 12.24 20.58
CA VAL A 260 18.19 11.59 20.11
C VAL A 260 19.34 12.19 20.89
N ALA A 261 20.07 11.36 21.63
CA ALA A 261 21.22 11.79 22.41
C ALA A 261 22.36 12.30 21.53
N ASN A 262 23.34 12.98 22.15
CA ASN A 262 24.49 13.53 21.43
C ASN A 262 25.40 12.44 20.82
N ASP A 263 25.32 11.21 21.33
CA ASP A 263 25.98 10.03 20.75
C ASP A 263 25.24 9.47 19.53
N GLY A 264 24.01 9.94 19.25
CA GLY A 264 23.16 9.47 18.15
C GLY A 264 22.16 8.38 18.55
N ARG A 265 22.17 7.91 19.80
CA ARG A 265 21.23 6.89 20.26
C ARG A 265 19.87 7.47 20.59
N VAL A 266 18.83 6.69 20.35
CA VAL A 266 17.46 7.06 20.70
C VAL A 266 16.69 5.83 21.17
N HIS A 267 15.88 6.02 22.21
CA HIS A 267 14.89 5.02 22.62
C HIS A 267 13.59 5.25 21.86
N VAL A 268 13.12 4.21 21.18
CA VAL A 268 11.85 4.20 20.44
C VAL A 268 11.03 2.98 20.83
N TRP A 269 9.71 3.13 20.89
CA TRP A 269 8.82 2.06 21.37
C TRP A 269 7.50 2.03 20.61
N ALA A 270 6.77 0.93 20.75
CA ALA A 270 5.41 0.75 20.25
C ALA A 270 4.55 -0.03 21.26
N PRO A 271 3.22 0.23 21.32
CA PRO A 271 2.33 -0.51 22.20
C PRO A 271 2.30 -2.01 21.83
N ALA A 272 1.85 -2.85 22.77
CA ALA A 272 1.64 -4.27 22.53
C ALA A 272 0.81 -4.51 21.27
N ARG A 273 1.20 -5.51 20.46
CA ARG A 273 0.58 -5.82 19.17
C ARG A 273 0.28 -4.56 18.33
N GLY A 274 1.33 -3.77 18.12
CA GLY A 274 1.18 -2.40 17.65
C GLY A 274 2.40 -1.83 16.96
N TYR A 275 2.29 -0.57 16.57
CA TYR A 275 3.34 0.16 15.87
C TYR A 275 3.36 1.63 16.29
N ALA A 276 4.50 2.26 16.06
CA ALA A 276 4.71 3.70 16.19
C ALA A 276 5.56 4.20 15.02
N ILE A 277 5.39 5.47 14.63
CA ILE A 277 6.26 6.10 13.64
C ILE A 277 6.77 7.42 14.21
N TRP A 278 8.09 7.49 14.41
CA TRP A 278 8.77 8.62 14.99
C TRP A 278 9.35 9.52 13.89
N VAL A 279 9.00 10.79 13.92
CA VAL A 279 9.54 11.82 13.02
C VAL A 279 10.15 12.95 13.84
N ARG A 280 11.02 13.76 13.25
CA ARG A 280 11.52 14.97 13.92
C ARG A 280 10.35 15.88 14.30
N LEU A 281 10.32 16.35 15.54
CA LEU A 281 9.28 17.27 16.02
C LEU A 281 9.26 18.57 15.21
N SER A 282 10.44 19.08 14.84
CA SER A 282 10.59 20.27 13.98
C SER A 282 10.02 20.09 12.57
N GLU A 283 9.79 18.84 12.15
CA GLU A 283 9.27 18.49 10.82
C GLU A 283 7.82 18.01 10.85
N TYR A 284 7.25 17.83 12.05
CA TYR A 284 5.92 17.28 12.24
C TYR A 284 4.84 18.15 11.58
N VAL A 285 3.91 17.50 10.91
CA VAL A 285 2.75 18.06 10.25
C VAL A 285 1.57 17.20 10.66
N GLY A 286 0.51 17.83 11.17
CA GLY A 286 -0.73 17.12 11.51
C GLY A 286 -1.35 16.46 10.29
N ASP A 287 -1.83 15.24 10.45
CA ASP A 287 -2.50 14.48 9.40
C ASP A 287 -3.89 15.05 9.02
N GLY A 288 -4.49 15.86 9.89
CA GLY A 288 -5.86 16.36 9.74
C GLY A 288 -6.92 15.27 9.92
N ILE A 289 -6.53 14.08 10.39
CA ILE A 289 -7.38 12.90 10.56
C ILE A 289 -7.72 12.79 12.05
N ALA A 290 -9.02 12.91 12.38
CA ALA A 290 -9.49 12.92 13.76
C ALA A 290 -8.97 11.73 14.59
N ARG A 291 -8.47 12.03 15.79
CA ARG A 291 -7.98 11.05 16.78
C ARG A 291 -9.12 10.70 17.76
N GLY A 292 -10.03 9.80 17.37
CA GLY A 292 -11.08 9.30 18.28
C GLY A 292 -12.39 8.93 17.57
N VAL A 293 -12.95 7.78 17.98
CA VAL A 293 -14.07 7.00 17.42
C VAL A 293 -14.02 6.75 15.91
N ASN A 294 -13.88 5.48 15.53
CA ASN A 294 -14.16 5.07 14.16
C ASN A 294 -15.56 5.60 13.82
N PRO A 295 -15.79 6.23 12.66
CA PRO A 295 -17.16 6.30 12.19
C PRO A 295 -17.68 4.85 12.25
N VAL A 296 -18.84 4.68 12.89
CA VAL A 296 -19.71 3.51 12.70
C VAL A 296 -19.59 3.12 11.24
N PRO A 297 -19.46 1.82 10.86
CA PRO A 297 -19.48 1.44 9.45
C PRO A 297 -20.69 2.12 8.83
N VAL A 298 -20.42 3.20 8.11
CA VAL A 298 -21.48 3.95 7.45
C VAL A 298 -21.87 2.98 6.36
N ALA A 299 -23.10 2.47 6.44
CA ALA A 299 -23.72 1.79 5.31
C ALA A 299 -23.32 2.56 4.05
N PRO A 300 -22.82 1.90 2.99
CA PRO A 300 -22.09 2.55 1.91
C PRO A 300 -22.81 3.84 1.54
N ILE A 301 -22.18 4.97 1.85
CA ILE A 301 -22.68 6.26 1.42
C ILE A 301 -22.73 6.11 -0.11
N PRO A 302 -23.90 6.14 -0.76
CA PRO A 302 -23.93 6.20 -2.21
C PRO A 302 -23.10 7.43 -2.54
N ALA A 303 -21.98 7.22 -3.23
CA ALA A 303 -20.98 8.26 -3.45
C ALA A 303 -21.70 9.51 -3.97
N ALA A 304 -21.81 10.52 -3.10
CA ALA A 304 -22.14 11.85 -3.56
C ALA A 304 -21.02 12.20 -4.54
N PRO A 305 -21.33 12.55 -5.79
CA PRO A 305 -20.31 12.73 -6.81
C PRO A 305 -19.38 13.84 -6.33
N ILE A 306 -18.16 13.46 -5.99
CA ILE A 306 -17.05 14.40 -5.89
C ILE A 306 -16.98 15.00 -7.30
N ALA A 307 -17.25 16.30 -7.40
CA ALA A 307 -17.07 17.03 -8.64
C ALA A 307 -15.56 17.11 -8.92
N GLU A 308 -14.97 16.01 -9.39
CA GLU A 308 -13.79 16.07 -10.23
C GLU A 308 -14.13 16.95 -11.42
N GLU A 309 -13.38 18.03 -11.61
CA GLU A 309 -13.40 18.70 -12.90
C GLU A 309 -13.08 17.65 -13.97
N PRO A 310 -13.94 17.47 -14.97
CA PRO A 310 -13.79 16.37 -15.91
C PRO A 310 -12.48 16.56 -16.67
N ALA A 311 -11.61 15.56 -16.61
CA ALA A 311 -10.44 15.49 -17.48
C ALA A 311 -10.89 15.69 -18.94
N VAL A 312 -10.23 16.59 -19.64
CA VAL A 312 -10.54 16.90 -21.05
C VAL A 312 -10.38 15.62 -21.88
N ASN A 313 -11.31 15.36 -22.82
CA ASN A 313 -11.32 14.14 -23.64
C ASN A 313 -11.43 12.83 -22.83
N SER A 314 -12.11 12.86 -21.69
CA SER A 314 -12.40 11.67 -20.86
C SER A 314 -13.76 11.04 -21.20
N VAL A 315 -13.91 9.77 -20.83
CA VAL A 315 -15.19 9.04 -20.82
C VAL A 315 -15.24 8.09 -19.63
N ARG A 316 -16.35 8.07 -18.91
CA ARG A 316 -16.60 7.16 -17.78
C ARG A 316 -18.06 6.72 -17.70
N ALA A 317 -18.30 5.58 -17.07
CA ALA A 317 -19.64 5.11 -16.73
C ALA A 317 -19.87 5.25 -15.21
N PHE A 318 -21.01 5.81 -14.79
CA PHE A 318 -21.42 5.81 -13.39
C PHE A 318 -22.95 5.69 -13.24
N PRO A 319 -23.45 4.93 -12.25
CA PRO A 319 -22.68 4.03 -11.39
C PRO A 319 -22.08 2.86 -12.20
N ASN A 320 -20.99 2.28 -11.70
CA ASN A 320 -20.40 1.03 -12.20
C ASN A 320 -19.75 0.29 -11.01
N PRO A 321 -20.27 -0.87 -10.56
CA PRO A 321 -21.39 -1.62 -11.14
C PRO A 321 -22.73 -0.87 -11.13
N ALA A 322 -23.59 -1.14 -12.12
CA ALA A 322 -24.92 -0.57 -12.26
C ALA A 322 -26.00 -1.65 -12.09
N SER A 323 -27.12 -1.31 -11.45
CA SER A 323 -28.23 -2.26 -11.26
C SER A 323 -29.02 -2.48 -12.56
N ASN A 324 -29.67 -1.45 -13.06
CA ASN A 324 -30.46 -1.47 -14.31
C ASN A 324 -30.15 -0.29 -15.24
N GLN A 325 -29.37 0.69 -14.77
CA GLN A 325 -29.04 1.91 -15.50
C GLN A 325 -27.65 2.41 -15.11
N THR A 326 -26.89 2.86 -16.12
CA THR A 326 -25.66 3.63 -15.96
C THR A 326 -25.69 4.87 -16.85
N THR A 327 -24.93 5.90 -16.49
CA THR A 327 -24.70 7.08 -17.32
C THR A 327 -23.28 7.05 -17.87
N ILE A 328 -23.16 7.10 -19.19
CA ILE A 328 -21.89 7.32 -19.88
C ILE A 328 -21.68 8.83 -20.03
N GLU A 329 -20.71 9.35 -19.29
CA GLU A 329 -20.31 10.75 -19.31
C GLU A 329 -19.01 10.91 -20.10
N PHE A 330 -18.94 11.93 -20.95
CA PHE A 330 -17.72 12.28 -21.67
C PHE A 330 -17.56 13.79 -21.86
N THR A 331 -16.33 14.25 -22.03
CA THR A 331 -16.01 15.68 -22.21
C THR A 331 -15.21 15.90 -23.48
N LEU A 332 -15.63 16.84 -24.32
CA LEU A 332 -14.97 17.20 -25.58
C LEU A 332 -14.19 18.51 -25.42
N ALA A 333 -12.91 18.53 -25.81
CA ALA A 333 -12.05 19.72 -25.81
C ALA A 333 -12.51 20.81 -26.79
N GLU A 334 -13.17 20.40 -27.88
CA GLU A 334 -13.61 21.22 -29.00
C GLU A 334 -14.90 20.64 -29.62
N ASN A 335 -15.47 21.32 -30.60
CA ASN A 335 -16.64 20.80 -31.32
C ASN A 335 -16.21 19.61 -32.19
N SER A 336 -16.75 18.42 -31.93
CA SER A 336 -16.30 17.18 -32.56
C SER A 336 -17.47 16.37 -33.12
N SER A 337 -17.23 15.64 -34.21
CA SER A 337 -18.15 14.57 -34.63
C SER A 337 -17.90 13.34 -33.77
N VAL A 338 -18.93 12.89 -33.05
CA VAL A 338 -18.83 11.77 -32.11
C VAL A 338 -19.64 10.56 -32.56
N ARG A 339 -19.24 9.38 -32.09
CA ARG A 339 -20.07 8.17 -32.10
C ARG A 339 -19.84 7.39 -30.80
N LEU A 340 -20.87 7.25 -29.99
CA LEU A 340 -20.85 6.49 -28.74
C LEU A 340 -21.67 5.22 -28.90
N GLU A 341 -21.03 4.08 -28.72
CA GLU A 341 -21.57 2.73 -28.93
C GLU A 341 -21.47 1.88 -27.67
N MET A 342 -22.43 0.98 -27.47
CA MET A 342 -22.48 -0.03 -26.40
C MET A 342 -22.44 -1.43 -27.01
N PHE A 343 -21.65 -2.33 -26.43
CA PHE A 343 -21.50 -3.72 -26.86
C PHE A 343 -21.75 -4.68 -25.70
N ASP A 344 -22.27 -5.87 -26.00
CA ASP A 344 -22.40 -6.96 -25.02
C ASP A 344 -21.04 -7.67 -24.77
N GLY A 345 -21.03 -8.65 -23.86
CA GLY A 345 -19.84 -9.41 -23.49
C GLY A 345 -19.19 -10.21 -24.63
N ASN A 346 -19.90 -10.42 -25.74
CA ASN A 346 -19.37 -11.06 -26.95
C ASN A 346 -18.89 -10.04 -27.99
N GLY A 347 -18.92 -8.74 -27.68
CA GLY A 347 -18.50 -7.68 -28.59
C GLY A 347 -19.55 -7.33 -29.66
N ARG A 348 -20.79 -7.79 -29.54
CA ARG A 348 -21.87 -7.42 -30.47
C ARG A 348 -22.41 -6.04 -30.09
N LEU A 349 -22.56 -5.17 -31.10
CA LEU A 349 -23.16 -3.83 -30.93
C LEU A 349 -24.62 -3.97 -30.47
N ILE A 350 -24.93 -3.42 -29.31
CA ILE A 350 -26.28 -3.41 -28.71
C ILE A 350 -26.99 -2.10 -28.99
N GLN A 351 -26.28 -0.97 -28.88
CA GLN A 351 -26.90 0.35 -29.02
C GLN A 351 -25.89 1.44 -29.41
N VAL A 352 -26.34 2.43 -30.18
CA VAL A 352 -25.62 3.68 -30.40
C VAL A 352 -26.29 4.76 -29.53
N LEU A 353 -25.57 5.27 -28.53
CA LEU A 353 -26.09 6.24 -27.56
C LEU A 353 -25.94 7.70 -28.03
N ALA A 354 -24.98 7.96 -28.92
CA ALA A 354 -24.82 9.27 -29.56
C ALA A 354 -24.16 9.10 -30.93
N SER A 355 -24.60 9.89 -31.91
CA SER A 355 -23.93 10.00 -33.21
C SER A 355 -24.16 11.39 -33.80
N GLY A 356 -23.11 12.02 -34.31
CA GLY A 356 -23.19 13.34 -34.95
C GLY A 356 -22.27 14.39 -34.30
N LYS A 357 -22.38 15.64 -34.74
CA LYS A 357 -21.59 16.76 -34.20
C LYS A 357 -22.10 17.19 -32.83
N LEU A 358 -21.21 17.26 -31.85
CA LEU A 358 -21.49 17.80 -30.52
C LEU A 358 -20.54 18.97 -30.22
N ASN A 359 -21.04 19.95 -29.47
CA ASN A 359 -20.25 21.10 -29.05
C ASN A 359 -19.20 20.71 -27.99
N LYS A 360 -18.15 21.52 -27.87
CA LYS A 360 -17.20 21.50 -26.76
C LYS A 360 -17.95 21.43 -25.42
N GLY A 361 -17.43 20.63 -24.50
CA GLY A 361 -17.95 20.55 -23.13
C GLY A 361 -18.40 19.15 -22.75
N LYS A 362 -19.19 19.09 -21.69
CA LYS A 362 -19.60 17.85 -21.01
C LYS A 362 -20.89 17.30 -21.62
N HIS A 363 -20.93 16.00 -21.86
CA HIS A 363 -22.07 15.28 -22.41
C HIS A 363 -22.35 14.02 -21.59
N GLN A 364 -23.63 13.66 -21.47
CA GLN A 364 -24.07 12.47 -20.76
C GLN A 364 -25.09 11.69 -21.60
N ARG A 365 -25.01 10.37 -21.57
CA ARG A 365 -25.98 9.46 -22.21
C ARG A 365 -26.30 8.30 -21.29
N GLU A 366 -27.58 8.01 -21.14
CA GLU A 366 -28.03 6.88 -20.33
C GLU A 366 -27.95 5.57 -21.12
N PHE A 367 -27.46 4.52 -20.46
CA PHE A 367 -27.60 3.15 -20.92
C PHE A 367 -28.42 2.37 -19.90
N ARG A 368 -29.44 1.65 -20.37
CA ARG A 368 -30.30 0.80 -19.56
C ARG A 368 -30.22 -0.63 -20.07
N SER A 369 -30.09 -1.59 -19.16
CA SER A 369 -30.20 -3.01 -19.49
C SER A 369 -30.86 -3.77 -18.36
N SER A 370 -31.75 -4.69 -18.71
CA SER A 370 -32.38 -5.63 -17.78
C SER A 370 -31.58 -6.92 -17.60
N VAL A 371 -30.51 -7.10 -18.39
CA VAL A 371 -29.69 -8.30 -18.45
C VAL A 371 -28.39 -8.05 -17.69
N ASN A 372 -28.17 -8.85 -16.64
CA ASN A 372 -26.92 -8.87 -15.89
C ASN A 372 -25.79 -9.32 -16.81
N GLY A 373 -24.64 -8.67 -16.72
CA GLY A 373 -23.48 -9.00 -17.54
C GLY A 373 -22.51 -7.84 -17.73
N LEU A 374 -21.38 -8.16 -18.34
CA LEU A 374 -20.36 -7.19 -18.72
C LEU A 374 -20.72 -6.56 -20.07
N TYR A 375 -20.70 -5.24 -20.12
CA TYR A 375 -20.83 -4.46 -21.36
C TYR A 375 -19.58 -3.61 -21.55
N THR A 376 -19.29 -3.29 -22.81
CA THR A 376 -18.24 -2.32 -23.14
C THR A 376 -18.84 -1.15 -23.89
N TYR A 377 -18.25 0.03 -23.74
CA TYR A 377 -18.62 1.19 -24.55
C TYR A 377 -17.42 1.67 -25.34
N ARG A 378 -17.69 2.25 -26.51
CA ARG A 378 -16.69 2.86 -27.39
C ARG A 378 -17.16 4.25 -27.80
N LEU A 379 -16.37 5.26 -27.46
CA LEU A 379 -16.56 6.64 -27.89
C LEU A 379 -15.49 6.98 -28.93
N SER A 380 -15.92 7.35 -30.13
CA SER A 380 -15.05 7.80 -31.22
C SER A 380 -15.27 9.30 -31.48
N PHE A 381 -14.20 10.09 -31.51
CA PHE A 381 -14.21 11.52 -31.86
C PHE A 381 -12.83 11.97 -32.35
N ASN A 382 -12.75 12.86 -33.35
CA ASN A 382 -11.49 13.46 -33.84
C ASN A 382 -10.31 12.46 -34.00
N ASN A 383 -10.57 11.30 -34.62
CA ASN A 383 -9.64 10.16 -34.77
C ASN A 383 -9.16 9.48 -33.48
N GLU A 384 -9.63 9.91 -32.31
CA GLU A 384 -9.46 9.20 -31.05
C GLU A 384 -10.59 8.19 -30.83
N VAL A 385 -10.22 7.09 -30.17
CA VAL A 385 -11.17 6.10 -29.67
C VAL A 385 -10.89 5.90 -28.19
N LYS A 386 -11.90 6.13 -27.35
CA LYS A 386 -11.89 5.79 -25.94
C LYS A 386 -12.83 4.63 -25.70
N THR A 387 -12.44 3.73 -24.80
CA THR A 387 -13.26 2.57 -24.43
C THR A 387 -13.34 2.46 -22.92
N GLY A 388 -14.38 1.77 -22.45
CA GLY A 388 -14.51 1.39 -21.06
C GLY A 388 -15.50 0.24 -20.90
N ARG A 389 -15.68 -0.18 -19.65
CA ARG A 389 -16.51 -1.32 -19.29
C ARG A 389 -17.54 -0.90 -18.26
N VAL A 390 -18.73 -1.49 -18.32
CA VAL A 390 -19.72 -1.41 -17.26
C VAL A 390 -20.22 -2.80 -16.90
N LEU A 391 -20.26 -3.10 -15.62
CA LEU A 391 -20.88 -4.31 -15.09
C LEU A 391 -22.33 -3.99 -14.73
N MET A 392 -23.29 -4.67 -15.36
CA MET A 392 -24.70 -4.62 -14.97
C MET A 392 -24.99 -5.81 -14.04
N ASN A 393 -25.47 -5.54 -12.83
CA ASN A 393 -25.84 -6.57 -11.86
C ASN A 393 -27.00 -6.08 -10.99
N LYS A 394 -28.19 -6.70 -11.16
CA LYS A 394 -29.39 -6.43 -10.35
C LYS A 394 -29.27 -6.85 -8.90
#